data_AF-A0AAZ3NZK1-F1
#
_entry.id   AF-A0AAZ3NZK1-F1
#
_cell.length_a   1.000
_cell.length_b   1.000
_cell.length_c   1.000
_cell.angle_alpha   90.00
_cell.angle_beta   90.00
_cell.angle_gamma   90.00
#
_symmetry.space_group_name_H-M   'P 1'
#
loop_
_entity.id
_entity.type
_entity.pdbx_description
1 polymer ?
#
loop_
_entity_poly.entity_id
_entity_poly.type
_entity_poly.pdbx_seq_one_letter_code
_entity_poly.pdbx_strand_id
1 'polypeptide(L)'
;MAALRPLKRPKIVKKRVKKFIRHQSDRYVKVKQNWRKPRGIDNRVRRRFKGQMLMPNIGYGSNKKTKHMLPSGFRKFLVHNIRELEVLMMSNKCPAYNDLYI
;
A
#
# COMPACT_ATOMS: atom_id res chain seq x y z
N MET A 1 -8.54 -17.17 -24.85
CA MET A 1 -8.02 -15.79 -24.78
C MET A 1 -6.73 -15.78 -23.98
N ALA A 2 -5.59 -15.38 -24.56
CA ALA A 2 -4.33 -15.30 -23.83
C ALA A 2 -4.36 -14.11 -22.85
N ALA A 3 -4.02 -14.34 -21.58
CA ALA A 3 -3.94 -13.27 -20.59
C ALA A 3 -2.80 -12.29 -20.94
N LEU A 4 -3.07 -10.99 -20.92
CA LEU A 4 -2.07 -9.94 -21.15
C LEU A 4 -0.95 -10.03 -20.10
N ARG A 5 0.29 -10.21 -20.56
CA ARG A 5 1.48 -10.29 -19.71
C ARG A 5 2.26 -8.97 -19.75
N PRO A 6 2.70 -8.43 -18.61
CA PRO A 6 3.53 -7.23 -18.59
C PRO A 6 4.94 -7.53 -19.15
N LEU A 7 5.58 -6.54 -19.76
CA LEU A 7 6.93 -6.69 -20.32
C LEU A 7 8.00 -6.96 -19.26
N LYS A 8 7.89 -6.31 -18.10
CA LYS A 8 8.80 -6.47 -16.96
C LYS A 8 7.98 -6.69 -15.69
N ARG A 9 8.33 -7.71 -14.90
CA ARG A 9 7.67 -8.02 -13.63
C ARG A 9 8.68 -8.05 -12.49
N PRO A 10 8.98 -6.90 -11.85
CA PRO A 10 9.86 -6.88 -10.70
C PRO A 10 9.23 -7.65 -9.53
N LYS A 11 10.06 -8.37 -8.74
CA LYS A 11 9.60 -9.07 -7.54
C LYS A 11 9.07 -8.07 -6.51
N ILE A 12 7.80 -8.21 -6.13
CA ILE A 12 7.16 -7.35 -5.12
C ILE A 12 7.56 -7.85 -3.74
N VAL A 13 8.43 -7.11 -3.04
CA VAL A 13 8.80 -7.38 -1.65
C VAL A 13 7.94 -6.54 -0.71
N LYS A 14 7.20 -7.19 0.20
CA LYS A 14 6.41 -6.53 1.24
C LYS A 14 7.12 -6.66 2.59
N LYS A 15 7.54 -5.53 3.17
CA LYS A 15 8.19 -5.49 4.49
C LYS A 15 7.27 -5.91 5.63
N ARG A 16 5.96 -5.67 5.47
CA ARG A 16 4.93 -6.04 6.42
C ARG A 16 3.62 -6.27 5.70
N VAL A 17 2.95 -7.37 6.02
CA VAL A 17 1.61 -7.69 5.48
C VAL A 17 0.50 -7.39 6.51
N LYS A 18 0.78 -7.60 7.80
CA LYS A 18 -0.17 -7.35 8.90
C LYS A 18 -0.52 -5.86 9.00
N LYS A 19 -1.82 -5.54 9.02
CA LYS A 19 -2.33 -4.18 9.22
C LYS A 19 -1.87 -3.59 10.56
N PHE A 20 -1.71 -2.27 10.59
CA PHE A 20 -1.52 -1.54 11.84
C PHE A 20 -2.89 -1.28 12.45
N ILE A 21 -3.21 -1.99 13.53
CA ILE A 21 -4.49 -1.89 14.22
C ILE A 21 -4.37 -1.00 15.45
N ARG A 22 -5.46 -0.31 15.80
CA ARG A 22 -5.53 0.53 16.99
C ARG A 22 -5.42 -0.31 18.27
N HIS A 23 -4.64 0.17 19.23
CA HIS A 23 -4.54 -0.44 20.56
C HIS A 23 -5.92 -0.61 21.22
N GLN A 24 -6.19 -1.79 21.81
CA GLN A 24 -7.45 -2.17 22.47
C GLN A 24 -8.70 -2.22 21.57
N SER A 25 -8.53 -2.22 20.24
CA SER A 25 -9.64 -2.43 19.30
C SER A 25 -10.19 -3.86 19.30
N ASP A 26 -9.42 -4.80 19.82
CA ASP A 26 -9.79 -6.19 20.06
C ASP A 26 -10.69 -6.36 21.30
N ARG A 27 -10.54 -5.49 22.31
CA ARG A 27 -11.28 -5.58 23.58
C ARG A 27 -12.63 -4.84 23.55
N TYR A 28 -12.69 -3.72 22.85
CA TYR A 28 -13.85 -2.82 22.90
C TYR A 28 -14.43 -2.59 21.50
N VAL A 29 -15.70 -2.95 21.31
CA VAL A 29 -16.42 -2.74 20.03
C VAL A 29 -16.47 -1.27 19.62
N LYS A 30 -16.56 -0.35 20.59
CA LYS A 30 -16.51 1.11 20.35
C LYS A 30 -15.19 1.59 19.74
N VAL A 31 -14.10 0.85 19.93
CA VAL A 31 -12.77 1.21 19.43
C VAL A 31 -12.54 0.52 18.08
N LYS A 32 -12.78 1.25 16.99
CA LYS A 32 -12.52 0.76 15.63
C LYS A 32 -11.03 0.45 15.41
N GLN A 33 -10.75 -0.52 14.55
CA GLN A 33 -9.39 -1.00 14.23
C GLN A 33 -8.50 0.01 13.48
N ASN A 34 -9.06 1.11 12.97
CA ASN A 34 -8.32 2.14 12.24
C ASN A 34 -7.20 2.76 13.09
N TRP A 35 -5.97 2.74 12.59
CA TRP A 35 -4.81 3.23 13.32
C TRP A 35 -4.98 4.67 13.85
N ARG A 36 -4.64 4.88 15.12
CA ARG A 36 -4.52 6.20 15.75
C ARG A 36 -3.27 6.20 16.64
N LYS A 37 -2.49 7.28 16.60
CA LYS A 37 -1.27 7.39 17.41
C LYS A 37 -1.64 7.51 18.90
N PRO A 38 -1.19 6.60 19.78
CA PRO A 38 -1.45 6.71 21.21
C PRO A 38 -0.71 7.91 21.81
N ARG A 39 -1.39 8.71 22.64
CA ARG A 39 -0.84 9.93 23.24
C ARG A 39 -0.60 9.85 24.75
N GLY A 40 -1.25 8.94 25.49
CA GLY A 40 -1.17 8.86 26.96
C GLY A 40 0.20 8.46 27.50
N ILE A 41 0.55 8.95 28.70
CA ILE A 41 1.90 8.83 29.27
C ILE A 41 2.34 7.41 29.55
N ASP A 42 1.43 6.58 30.04
CA ASP A 42 1.70 5.18 30.43
C ASP A 42 1.42 4.16 29.33
N ASN A 43 1.06 4.64 28.13
CA ASN A 43 0.72 3.73 27.05
C ASN A 43 1.93 2.93 26.57
N ARG A 44 1.83 1.60 26.67
CA ARG A 44 2.93 0.68 26.33
C ARG A 44 3.30 0.68 24.85
N VAL A 45 2.33 0.86 23.94
CA VAL A 45 2.59 0.98 22.49
C VAL A 45 3.38 2.25 22.20
N ARG A 46 3.03 3.37 22.84
CA ARG A 46 3.74 4.65 22.69
C ARG A 46 5.20 4.53 23.14
N ARG A 47 5.44 3.87 24.29
CA ARG A 47 6.77 3.60 24.86
C ARG A 47 7.54 2.48 24.15
N ARG A 48 6.94 1.82 23.14
CA ARG A 48 7.56 0.76 22.30
C ARG A 48 8.06 -0.46 23.09
N PHE A 49 7.33 -0.89 24.11
CA PHE A 49 7.66 -2.14 24.82
C PHE A 49 7.66 -3.35 23.88
N LYS A 50 8.61 -4.27 24.06
CA LYS A 50 8.68 -5.54 23.31
C LYS A 50 7.39 -6.36 23.53
N GLY A 51 6.96 -7.06 22.48
CA GLY A 51 5.73 -7.85 22.48
C GLY A 51 4.43 -7.05 22.29
N GLN A 52 4.48 -5.72 22.26
CA GLN A 52 3.31 -4.90 21.93
C GLN A 52 3.21 -4.58 20.45
N MET A 53 2.04 -4.05 20.06
CA MET A 53 1.77 -3.64 18.68
C MET A 53 2.81 -2.61 18.21
N LEU A 54 3.38 -2.87 17.03
CA LEU A 54 4.33 -1.96 16.40
C LEU A 54 3.59 -0.73 15.82
N MET A 55 4.23 0.44 15.92
CA MET A 55 3.71 1.67 15.32
C MET A 55 4.15 1.82 13.86
N PRO A 56 3.33 2.43 12.98
CA PRO A 56 3.75 2.81 11.65
C PRO A 56 4.94 3.76 11.68
N ASN A 57 5.92 3.51 10.81
CA ASN A 57 7.07 4.36 10.57
C ASN A 57 7.43 4.34 9.07
N ILE A 58 8.30 5.26 8.64
CA ILE A 58 8.75 5.37 7.24
C ILE A 58 9.51 4.12 6.77
N GLY A 59 10.16 3.40 7.69
CA GLY A 59 10.92 2.17 7.41
C GLY A 59 10.09 1.06 6.78
N TYR A 60 8.78 1.01 7.04
CA TYR A 60 7.87 0.05 6.40
C TYR A 60 7.49 0.40 4.95
N GLY A 61 7.91 1.54 4.42
CA GLY A 61 7.65 1.95 3.05
C GLY A 61 8.13 0.93 2.01
N SER A 62 7.28 0.64 1.01
CA SER A 62 7.61 -0.24 -0.12
C SER A 62 8.53 0.46 -1.13
N ASN A 63 9.30 -0.30 -1.92
CA ASN A 63 10.15 0.23 -2.98
C ASN A 63 9.33 1.06 -3.98
N LYS A 64 9.81 2.27 -4.33
CA LYS A 64 9.17 3.24 -5.25
C LYS A 64 8.72 2.57 -6.56
N LYS A 65 9.54 1.69 -7.15
CA LYS A 65 9.23 0.99 -8.41
C LYS A 65 8.02 0.03 -8.31
N THR A 66 7.86 -0.59 -7.15
CA THR A 66 6.80 -1.61 -6.87
C THR A 66 5.61 -1.04 -6.09
N LYS A 67 5.66 0.22 -5.68
CA LYS A 67 4.60 0.88 -4.92
C LYS A 67 3.35 0.94 -5.82
N HIS A 68 2.19 0.56 -5.28
CA HIS A 68 0.90 0.51 -6.00
C HIS A 68 0.81 -0.48 -7.18
N MET A 69 1.79 -1.38 -7.34
CA MET A 69 1.73 -2.46 -8.34
C MET A 69 0.82 -3.59 -7.86
N LEU A 70 -0.04 -4.09 -8.74
CA LEU A 70 -0.86 -5.28 -8.52
C LEU A 70 -0.01 -6.55 -8.60
N PRO A 71 -0.49 -7.67 -8.03
CA PRO A 71 0.13 -8.97 -8.23
C PRO A 71 0.24 -9.37 -9.71
N SER A 72 -0.68 -8.90 -10.58
CA SER A 72 -0.63 -9.11 -12.03
C SER A 72 0.57 -8.43 -12.71
N GLY A 73 1.24 -7.48 -12.03
CA GLY A 73 2.37 -6.72 -12.55
C GLY A 73 1.99 -5.37 -13.19
N PHE A 74 0.70 -5.04 -13.25
CA PHE A 74 0.21 -3.73 -13.69
C PHE A 74 -0.02 -2.77 -12.52
N ARG A 75 -0.27 -1.48 -12.78
CA ARG A 75 -0.77 -0.52 -11.77
C ARG A 75 -2.27 -0.34 -11.96
N LYS A 76 -2.99 -0.11 -10.85
CA LYS A 76 -4.44 0.13 -10.92
C LYS A 76 -4.70 1.56 -11.39
N PHE A 77 -5.64 1.72 -12.31
CA PHE A 77 -6.15 3.00 -12.79
C PHE A 77 -7.68 2.95 -12.73
N LEU A 78 -8.31 4.00 -12.20
CA LEU A 78 -9.76 4.10 -12.13
C LEU A 78 -10.21 4.96 -13.31
N VAL A 79 -11.10 4.44 -14.15
CA VAL A 79 -11.60 5.12 -15.36
C VAL A 79 -13.04 5.55 -15.10
N HIS A 80 -13.34 6.82 -15.31
CA HIS A 80 -14.68 7.40 -15.15
C HIS A 80 -15.37 7.70 -16.48
N ASN A 81 -14.59 7.96 -17.54
CA ASN A 81 -15.11 8.34 -18.86
C ASN A 81 -14.31 7.66 -19.98
N ILE A 82 -14.80 7.78 -21.22
CA ILE A 82 -14.17 7.17 -22.39
C ILE A 82 -12.84 7.87 -22.74
N ARG A 83 -12.72 9.19 -22.49
CA ARG A 83 -11.50 9.95 -22.79
C ARG A 83 -10.29 9.50 -21.96
N GLU A 84 -10.52 9.10 -20.71
CA GLU A 84 -9.48 8.53 -19.83
C GLU A 84 -8.95 7.18 -20.33
N LEU A 85 -9.72 6.46 -21.16
CA LEU A 85 -9.27 5.22 -21.77
C LEU A 85 -8.20 5.45 -22.84
N GLU A 86 -8.24 6.58 -23.54
CA GLU A 86 -7.27 6.94 -24.57
C GLU A 86 -5.84 7.04 -23.98
N VAL A 87 -5.72 7.55 -22.75
CA VAL A 87 -4.45 7.62 -21.99
C VAL A 87 -3.85 6.24 -21.76
N LEU A 88 -4.68 5.21 -21.59
CA LEU A 88 -4.23 3.84 -21.37
C LEU A 88 -3.72 3.18 -22.66
N MET A 89 -4.18 3.63 -23.83
CA MET A 89 -3.81 3.02 -25.12
C MET A 89 -2.30 3.07 -25.39
N MET A 90 -1.62 4.14 -24.95
CA MET A 90 -0.15 4.25 -25.02
C MET A 90 0.58 3.41 -23.97
N SER A 91 -0.08 3.06 -22.86
CA SER A 91 0.55 2.45 -21.67
C SER A 91 0.28 0.93 -21.52
N ASN A 92 -0.35 0.30 -22.51
CA ASN A 92 -0.93 -1.06 -22.45
C ASN A 92 -0.02 -2.19 -21.94
N LYS A 93 1.30 -2.09 -22.11
CA LYS A 93 2.26 -3.14 -21.70
C LYS A 93 3.26 -2.71 -20.62
N CYS A 94 3.29 -1.42 -20.30
CA CYS A 94 4.26 -0.85 -19.38
C CYS A 94 3.63 -0.67 -17.99
N PRO A 95 4.23 -1.20 -16.91
CA PRO A 95 3.79 -0.95 -15.52
C PRO A 95 3.96 0.50 -15.00
N ALA A 96 3.83 1.48 -15.89
CA ALA A 96 4.07 2.92 -15.77
C ALA A 96 5.55 3.34 -15.69
N TYR A 97 6.00 3.97 -16.77
CA TYR A 97 7.04 4.98 -16.80
C TYR A 97 6.38 6.29 -17.27
N ASN A 98 6.04 7.18 -16.33
CA ASN A 98 5.98 8.61 -16.58
C ASN A 98 7.18 9.19 -15.84
N ASP A 99 8.38 8.98 -16.40
CA ASP A 99 9.58 9.77 -16.06
C ASP A 99 9.85 10.80 -17.19
N LEU A 100 8.83 11.11 -18.00
CA LEU A 100 8.80 12.21 -18.96
C LEU A 100 7.52 13.00 -18.65
N TYR A 101 7.63 14.32 -18.47
CA TYR A 101 6.64 15.26 -17.89
C TYR A 101 6.67 15.41 -16.36
N ILE A 102 7.86 15.65 -15.79
CA ILE A 102 8.23 16.90 -15.07
C ILE A 102 9.62 17.28 -15.58
#